data_AF-G4QMF3-F1
#
_entry.id   AF-G4QMF3-F1
#
_cell.length_a   1.000
_cell.length_b   1.000
_cell.length_c   1.000
_cell.angle_alpha   90.00
_cell.angle_beta   90.00
_cell.angle_gamma   90.00
#
_symmetry.space_group_name_H-M   'P 1'
#
loop_
_entity.id
_entity.type
_entity.pdbx_description
1 polymer ?
#
loop_
_entity_poly.entity_id
_entity_poly.type
_entity_poly.pdbx_seq_one_letter_code
_entity_poly.pdbx_strand_id
1 'polypeptide(L)' 'MDKATGKSKGFAFVEMPKNGEAKIAIGKLNNIELDGVKIRVKKAEQHAGDASNKDESTDI' A
#
# COMPACT_ATOMS: atom_id res chain seq x y z
N MET A 1 7.74 -2.80 -12.64
CA MET A 1 8.01 -1.43 -13.10
C MET A 1 8.03 -1.46 -14.62
N ASP A 2 7.30 -0.56 -15.30
CA ASP A 2 7.50 -0.36 -16.73
C ASP A 2 8.82 0.41 -16.93
N LYS A 3 9.82 -0.23 -17.54
CA LYS A 3 11.21 0.28 -17.57
C LYS A 3 11.37 1.58 -18.37
N ALA A 4 10.38 1.95 -19.19
CA ALA A 4 10.46 3.11 -20.07
C ALA A 4 9.87 4.41 -19.48
N THR A 5 8.92 4.33 -18.55
CA THR A 5 8.22 5.52 -18.03
C THR A 5 8.36 5.71 -16.53
N GLY A 6 8.86 4.72 -15.79
CA GLY A 6 8.92 4.77 -14.32
C GLY A 6 7.55 4.91 -13.65
N LYS A 7 6.44 4.85 -14.42
CA LYS A 7 5.10 5.03 -13.89
C LYS A 7 4.67 3.78 -13.15
N SER A 8 4.31 3.97 -11.88
CA SER A 8 3.72 2.96 -11.01
C SER A 8 2.52 2.31 -11.70
N LYS A 9 2.36 0.99 -11.57
CA LYS A 9 1.27 0.21 -12.21
C LYS A 9 -0.15 0.55 -11.69
N GLY A 10 -0.30 1.64 -10.92
CA GLY A 10 -1.58 2.12 -10.39
C GLY A 10 -2.06 1.40 -9.13
N PHE A 11 -1.21 0.58 -8.49
CA PHE A 11 -1.53 -0.12 -7.25
C PHE A 11 -0.35 -0.09 -6.27
N ALA A 12 -0.67 -0.04 -4.98
CA ALA A 12 0.27 -0.10 -3.88
C ALA A 12 -0.38 -0.81 -2.68
N PHE A 13 0.41 -1.54 -1.92
CA PHE A 13 0.01 -2.13 -0.65
C PHE A 13 0.75 -1.38 0.46
N VAL A 14 0.01 -0.97 1.48
CA VAL A 14 0.56 -0.26 2.64
C VAL A 14 0.20 -1.06 3.88
N GLU A 15 1.23 -1.52 4.59
CA GLU A 15 1.06 -2.18 5.87
C GLU A 15 1.02 -1.12 6.97
N MET A 16 -0.08 -1.10 7.73
CA MET A 16 -0.25 -0.21 8.87
C MET A 16 -0.07 -1.03 10.16
N PRO A 17 0.78 -0.59 11.10
CA PRO A 17 1.00 -1.33 12.35
C PRO A 17 -0.23 -1.35 13.24
N LYS A 18 -1.16 -0.39 13.07
CA LYS A 18 -2.40 -0.30 13.84
C LYS A 18 -3.62 -0.31 12.94
N ASN A 19 -4.59 -1.14 13.32
CA ASN A 19 -5.87 -1.27 12.63
C ASN A 19 -6.71 0.04 12.68
N GLY A 20 -6.49 0.88 13.71
CA GLY A 20 -7.12 2.20 13.82
C GLY A 20 -6.62 3.17 12.76
N GLU A 21 -5.31 3.19 12.51
CA GLU A 21 -4.68 4.07 11.51
C GLU A 21 -5.09 3.69 10.09
N ALA A 22 -5.21 2.38 9.81
CA ALA A 22 -5.72 1.89 8.53
C ALA A 22 -7.12 2.43 8.20
N LYS A 23 -8.05 2.43 9.18
CA LYS A 23 -9.41 2.95 8.97
C LYS A 23 -9.41 4.46 8.71
N ILE A 24 -8.59 5.21 9.45
CA ILE A 24 -8.46 6.67 9.28
C ILE A 24 -7.87 6.99 7.90
N ALA A 25 -6.85 6.26 7.48
CA ALA A 25 -6.24 6.42 6.16
C ALA A 25 -7.21 6.09 5.03
N ILE A 26 -7.98 5.00 5.15
CA ILE A 26 -9.05 4.68 4.18
C ILE A 26 -10.06 5.83 4.11
N GLY A 27 -10.51 6.37 5.24
CA GLY A 27 -11.48 7.47 5.26
C GLY A 27 -10.95 8.77 4.66
N LYS A 28 -9.69 9.12 4.93
CA LYS A 28 -9.08 10.38 4.50
C LYS A 28 -8.51 10.37 3.09
N LEU A 29 -8.05 9.22 2.61
CA LEU A 29 -7.31 9.08 1.35
C LEU A 29 -8.14 8.40 0.25
N ASN A 30 -9.35 7.93 0.55
CA ASN A 30 -10.22 7.35 -0.47
C ASN A 30 -10.85 8.43 -1.35
N ASN A 31 -10.61 8.35 -2.68
CA ASN A 31 -11.03 9.32 -3.70
C ASN A 31 -10.32 10.68 -3.64
N ILE A 32 -9.11 10.74 -3.09
CA ILE A 32 -8.28 11.93 -3.26
C ILE A 32 -7.58 11.91 -4.62
N GLU A 33 -7.32 13.09 -5.14
CA GLU A 33 -6.47 13.27 -6.31
C GLU A 33 -5.03 13.47 -5.83
N LEU A 34 -4.17 12.51 -6.13
CA LEU A 34 -2.74 12.55 -5.81
C LEU A 34 -1.98 12.67 -7.13
N ASP A 35 -1.27 13.79 -7.33
CA ASP A 35 -0.43 14.00 -8.52
C ASP A 35 -1.22 13.86 -9.85
N GLY A 36 -2.47 14.37 -9.87
CA GLY A 36 -3.37 14.26 -11.03
C GLY A 36 -3.99 12.88 -11.25
N VAL A 37 -3.75 11.93 -10.33
CA VAL A 37 -4.33 10.58 -10.37
C VAL A 37 -5.31 10.40 -9.21
N LYS A 38 -6.57 10.07 -9.52
CA LYS A 38 -7.56 9.71 -8.48
C LYS A 38 -7.21 8.35 -7.89
N ILE A 39 -6.88 8.33 -6.60
CA ILE A 39 -6.57 7.11 -5.87
C ILE A 39 -7.80 6.59 -5.12
N ARG A 40 -7.94 5.26 -5.08
CA ARG A 40 -8.99 4.58 -4.32
C ARG A 40 -8.36 3.68 -3.28
N VAL A 41 -8.63 3.96 -2.01
CA VAL A 41 -8.10 3.18 -0.89
C VAL A 41 -9.20 2.28 -0.35
N LYS A 42 -8.93 0.99 -0.24
CA LYS A 42 -9.83 -0.01 0.35
C LYS A 42 -9.06 -0.85 1.37
N LYS A 43 -9.79 -1.52 2.26
CA LYS A 43 -9.20 -2.57 3.09
C LYS A 43 -8.67 -3.67 2.17
N ALA A 44 -7.39 -3.99 2.28
CA ALA A 44 -6.82 -5.13 1.59
C ALA A 44 -7.40 -6.42 2.19
N GLU A 45 -8.00 -7.27 1.36
CA GLU A 45 -8.19 -8.67 1.70
C GLU A 45 -6.84 -9.35 1.56
N GLN A 46 -6.28 -9.78 2.70
CA GLN A 46 -5.08 -10.61 2.74
C GLN A 46 -5.37 -11.86 1.91
N HIS A 47 -4.98 -11.85 0.64
CA HIS A 47 -4.89 -13.08 -0.13
C HIS A 47 -3.81 -13.92 0.54
N ALA A 48 -4.08 -15.21 0.72
CA ALA A 48 -3.25 -16.15 1.48
C ALA A 48 -1.84 -16.42 0.89
N GLY A 49 -1.32 -15.54 0.02
CA GLY A 49 -0.01 -15.60 -0.61
C GLY A 49 1.04 -14.59 -0.12
N ASP A 50 0.69 -13.67 0.80
CA ASP A 50 1.57 -12.58 1.28
C ASP A 50 2.20 -12.87 2.66
N ALA A 51 2.56 -14.13 2.92
CA ALA A 51 3.12 -14.59 4.20
C ALA A 51 4.62 -14.91 4.14
N SER A 52 5.41 -14.23 3.30
CA SER A 52 6.85 -14.50 3.22
C SER A 52 7.66 -13.31 2.73
N ASN A 53 7.93 -12.34 3.61
CA ASN A 53 9.28 -11.81 3.81
C ASN A 53 9.42 -10.99 5.11
N LYS A 54 9.60 -11.68 6.24
CA LYS A 54 10.33 -11.11 7.38
C LYS A 54 11.78 -11.52 7.18
N ASP A 55 12.53 -10.77 6.39
CA ASP A 55 13.98 -10.96 6.33
C ASP A 55 14.62 -10.14 7.45
N GLU A 56 15.03 -10.91 8.44
CA GLU A 56 15.90 -10.61 9.56
C GLU A 56 17.17 -9.88 9.10
N SER A 57 17.47 -8.72 9.68
CA SER A 57 18.84 -8.20 9.77
C SER A 57 18.91 -7.15 10.87
N THR A 58 19.19 -7.61 12.08
CA THR A 58 19.87 -6.80 13.10
C THR A 58 20.94 -7.68 13.73
N ASP A 59 22.00 -7.89 12.94
CA ASP A 59 23.28 -8.43 13.39
C ASP A 59 24.07 -7.25 13.97
N ILE A 60 24.08 -7.10 15.30
CA ILE A 60 25.19 -6.57 16.11
C ILE A 60 25.17 -7.26 17.47
#